data_AF-A0A0G0Z8A6-F1
#
_entry.id   AF-A0A0G0Z8A6-F1
#
_cell.length_a   1.000
_cell.length_b   1.000
_cell.length_c   1.000
_cell.angle_alpha   90.00
_cell.angle_beta   90.00
_cell.angle_gamma   90.00
#
_symmetry.space_group_name_H-M   'P 1'
#
loop_
_entity.id
_entity.type
_entity.pdbx_description
1 polymer ?
#
loop_
_entity_poly.entity_id
_entity_poly.type
_entity_poly.pdbx_seq_one_letter_code
_entity_poly.pdbx_strand_id
1 'polypeptide(L)'
;LEGCLSIPRIWGPVKRAAKIFLHYQDLTGKKYLKWFSGFEATVIQHEIDHLNGIVFTQRAVEQKGQLYREEDGELTKFELT
;
A
#
# COMPACT_ATOMS: atom_id res chain seq x y z
N LEU A 1 6.99 -6.86 1.82
CA LEU A 1 6.06 -6.26 2.81
C LEU A 1 5.76 -4.85 2.34
N GLU A 2 4.56 -4.36 2.54
CA GLU A 2 4.27 -2.92 2.41
C GLU A 2 4.57 -2.24 3.75
N GLY A 3 4.98 -0.98 3.67
CA GLY A 3 5.07 -0.04 4.77
C GLY A 3 4.49 1.30 4.32
N CYS A 4 4.31 2.24 5.24
CA CYS A 4 3.73 3.55 4.95
C CYS A 4 4.43 4.63 5.78
N LEU A 5 4.72 5.79 5.18
CA LEU A 5 5.31 6.92 5.92
C LEU A 5 4.36 7.46 7.00
N SER A 6 3.04 7.34 6.80
CA SER A 6 2.02 7.73 7.78
C SER A 6 1.91 6.76 8.96
N ILE A 7 2.47 5.54 8.84
CA ILE A 7 2.48 4.51 9.89
C ILE A 7 3.91 3.99 10.02
N PRO A 8 4.82 4.79 10.60
CA PRO A 8 6.24 4.51 10.58
C PRO A 8 6.56 3.20 11.31
N ARG A 9 7.58 2.49 10.80
CA ARG A 9 8.10 1.22 11.37
C ARG A 9 7.09 0.07 11.41
N ILE A 10 5.95 0.19 10.74
CA ILE A 10 5.00 -0.91 10.61
C ILE A 10 5.09 -1.50 9.21
N TRP A 11 5.11 -2.84 9.16
CA TRP A 11 5.24 -3.61 7.94
C TRP A 11 4.20 -4.72 7.89
N GLY A 12 3.71 -5.06 6.71
CA GLY A 12 2.70 -6.11 6.54
C GLY A 12 2.64 -6.67 5.13
N PRO A 13 2.26 -7.95 4.93
CA PRO A 13 2.02 -8.49 3.62
C PRO A 13 0.65 -8.01 3.12
N VAL A 14 0.63 -7.40 1.94
CA VAL A 14 -0.60 -7.03 1.23
C VAL A 14 -0.50 -7.57 -0.19
N LYS A 15 -1.46 -8.38 -0.60
CA LYS A 15 -1.60 -8.81 -2.00
C LYS A 15 -2.29 -7.67 -2.76
N ARG A 16 -1.65 -7.26 -3.85
CA ARG A 16 -2.11 -6.23 -4.78
C ARG A 16 -2.25 -6.84 -6.17
N ALA A 17 -3.01 -6.19 -7.05
CA ALA A 17 -2.99 -6.56 -8.46
C ALA A 17 -1.60 -6.30 -9.05
N ALA A 18 -1.02 -7.28 -9.73
CA ALA A 18 0.32 -7.17 -10.32
C ALA A 18 0.38 -6.20 -11.52
N LYS A 19 -0.78 -5.88 -12.10
CA LYS A 19 -0.94 -4.96 -13.22
C LYS A 19 -2.29 -4.26 -13.09
N ILE A 20 -2.32 -2.94 -13.31
CA ILE A 20 -3.52 -2.09 -13.22
C ILE A 20 -3.63 -1.18 -14.43
N PHE A 21 -4.85 -0.85 -14.85
CA PHE A 21 -5.13 0.18 -15.84
C PHE A 21 -5.69 1.40 -15.12
N LEU A 22 -4.95 2.50 -15.15
CA LEU A 22 -5.28 3.71 -14.39
C LEU A 22 -5.73 4.84 -15.31
N HIS A 23 -6.82 5.48 -14.94
CA HIS A 23 -7.22 6.78 -15.45
C HIS A 23 -6.84 7.85 -14.41
N TYR A 24 -6.01 8.81 -14.79
CA TYR A 24 -5.57 9.89 -13.92
C TYR A 24 -5.37 11.19 -14.70
N GLN A 25 -5.12 12.29 -13.99
CA GLN A 25 -4.80 13.59 -14.57
C GLN A 25 -3.41 14.04 -14.08
N ASP A 26 -2.69 14.77 -14.92
CA ASP A 26 -1.51 15.51 -14.48
C ASP A 26 -1.89 16.85 -13.82
N LEU A 27 -0.88 17.62 -13.40
CA LEU A 27 -1.06 18.91 -12.73
C LEU A 27 -1.74 19.97 -13.61
N THR A 28 -1.80 19.77 -14.93
CA THR A 28 -2.50 20.67 -15.87
C THR A 28 -3.96 20.25 -16.11
N GLY A 29 -4.40 19.12 -15.53
CA GLY A 29 -5.72 18.54 -15.75
C GLY A 29 -5.82 17.67 -17.01
N LYS A 30 -4.71 17.45 -17.73
CA LYS A 30 -4.72 16.57 -18.91
C LYS A 30 -4.93 15.12 -18.46
N LYS A 31 -5.89 14.44 -19.09
CA LYS A 31 -6.26 13.05 -18.77
C LYS A 31 -5.33 12.05 -19.44
N TYR A 32 -5.00 10.99 -18.71
CA TYR A 32 -4.21 9.86 -19.19
C TYR A 32 -4.92 8.54 -18.87
N LEU A 33 -4.73 7.56 -19.75
CA LEU A 33 -5.09 6.17 -19.54
C LEU A 33 -3.84 5.31 -19.79
N LYS A 34 -3.34 4.63 -18.76
CA LYS A 34 -2.06 3.91 -18.84
C LYS A 34 -2.09 2.63 -18.01
N TRP A 35 -1.41 1.60 -18.52
CA TRP A 35 -1.11 0.38 -17.76
C TRP A 35 0.14 0.58 -16.90
N PHE A 36 0.06 0.13 -15.64
CA PHE A 36 1.19 0.06 -14.71
C PHE A 36 1.32 -1.37 -14.19
N SER A 37 2.54 -1.78 -13.83
CA SER A 37 2.81 -3.15 -13.38
C SER A 37 3.95 -3.21 -12.37
N GLY A 38 4.09 -4.34 -11.69
CA GLY A 38 5.16 -4.56 -10.72
C GLY A 38 5.04 -3.60 -9.54
N PHE A 39 6.18 -3.06 -9.07
CA PHE A 39 6.22 -2.20 -7.89
C PHE A 39 5.40 -0.91 -8.06
N GLU A 40 5.40 -0.31 -9.26
CA GLU A 40 4.60 0.90 -9.53
C GLU A 40 3.10 0.62 -9.34
N ALA A 41 2.60 -0.53 -9.78
CA ALA A 41 1.20 -0.90 -9.57
C ALA A 41 0.86 -1.04 -8.09
N THR A 42 1.77 -1.61 -7.29
CA THR A 42 1.62 -1.71 -5.83
C THR A 42 1.56 -0.33 -5.18
N VAL A 43 2.51 0.56 -5.49
CA VAL A 43 2.55 1.92 -4.92
C VAL A 43 1.30 2.71 -5.30
N ILE A 44 0.88 2.66 -6.57
CA ILE A 44 -0.33 3.37 -7.00
C ILE A 44 -1.57 2.87 -6.24
N GLN A 45 -1.73 1.56 -6.05
CA GLN A 45 -2.84 1.01 -5.28
C GLN A 45 -2.77 1.43 -3.80
N HIS A 46 -1.58 1.53 -3.22
CA HIS A 46 -1.37 2.03 -1.86
C HIS A 46 -1.82 3.49 -1.73
N GLU A 47 -1.37 4.37 -2.62
CA GLU A 47 -1.73 5.79 -2.57
C GLU A 47 -3.22 6.02 -2.89
N ILE A 48 -3.83 5.20 -3.75
CA ILE A 48 -5.27 5.26 -4.00
C ILE A 48 -6.07 4.84 -2.76
N ASP A 49 -5.61 3.85 -2.00
CA ASP A 49 -6.26 3.49 -0.73
C ASP A 49 -6.28 4.71 0.22
N HIS A 50 -5.21 5.51 0.28
CA HIS A 50 -5.19 6.75 1.06
C HIS A 50 -6.26 7.77 0.61
N LEU A 51 -6.51 7.90 -0.70
CA LEU A 51 -7.60 8.75 -1.20
C LEU A 51 -8.98 8.29 -0.74
N ASN A 52 -9.12 7.01 -0.36
CA ASN A 52 -10.35 6.41 0.16
C ASN A 52 -10.34 6.27 1.68
N GLY A 53 -9.36 6.84 2.39
CA GLY A 53 -9.23 6.72 3.85
C GLY A 53 -8.83 5.32 4.34
N ILE A 54 -8.30 4.48 3.45
CA ILE A 54 -7.86 3.12 3.77
C ILE A 54 -6.34 3.13 3.94
N VAL A 55 -5.85 2.44 4.96
CA VAL A 55 -4.41 2.24 5.20
C VAL A 55 -4.02 0.77 4.97
N PHE A 56 -2.77 0.52 4.60
CA PHE A 56 -2.31 -0.82 4.23
C PHE A 56 -2.48 -1.87 5.36
N THR A 57 -2.43 -1.45 6.62
CA THR A 57 -2.63 -2.35 7.78
C THR A 57 -4.03 -2.94 7.77
N GLN A 58 -5.05 -2.16 7.38
CA GLN A 58 -6.42 -2.66 7.21
C GLN A 58 -6.47 -3.73 6.11
N ARG A 59 -5.85 -3.49 4.95
CA ARG A 59 -5.76 -4.49 3.86
C ARG A 59 -5.04 -5.75 4.30
N ALA A 60 -3.94 -5.62 5.04
CA ALA A 60 -3.20 -6.77 5.56
C ALA A 60 -4.11 -7.62 6.47
N VAL A 61 -4.83 -7.01 7.41
CA VAL A 61 -5.76 -7.69 8.32
C VAL A 61 -6.93 -8.33 7.57
N GLU A 62 -7.56 -7.62 6.63
CA GLU A 62 -8.62 -8.15 5.76
C GLU A 62 -8.16 -9.41 5.00
N GLN A 63 -6.89 -9.45 4.61
CA GLN A 63 -6.26 -10.57 3.91
C GLN A 63 -5.69 -11.63 4.85
N LYS A 64 -5.96 -11.54 6.16
CA LYS A 64 -5.43 -12.43 7.22
C LYS A 64 -3.90 -12.45 7.26
N GLY A 65 -3.28 -11.34 6.90
CA GLY A 65 -1.85 -11.09 6.95
C GLY A 65 -1.39 -10.66 8.34
N GLN A 66 -0.16 -11.04 8.70
CA GLN A 66 0.48 -10.66 9.96
C GLN A 66 1.11 -9.26 9.86
N LEU A 67 0.94 -8.43 10.89
CA LEU A 67 1.67 -7.17 11.01
C LEU A 67 2.95 -7.33 11.82
N TYR A 68 3.94 -6.53 11.44
CA TYR A 68 5.28 -6.50 12.03
C TYR A 68 5.64 -5.07 12.41
N ARG A 69 6.32 -4.90 13.54
CA ARG A 69 6.92 -3.64 13.96
C ARG A 69 8.44 -3.76 13.82
N GLU A 70 9.07 -2.73 13.30
CA GLU A 70 10.51 -2.61 13.20
C GLU A 70 11.09 -1.90 14.42
N GLU A 71 11.97 -2.59 15.13
CA GLU A 71 12.73 -2.06 16.27
C GLU A 71 14.19 -2.47 16.08
N ASP A 72 15.11 -1.49 16.05
CA ASP A 72 16.55 -1.70 15.85
C ASP A 72 16.93 -2.56 14.63
N GLY A 73 16.13 -2.47 13.56
CA GLY A 73 16.32 -3.22 12.31
C GLY A 73 15.72 -4.64 12.32
N GLU A 74 15.10 -5.06 13.42
CA GLU A 74 14.42 -6.35 13.54
C GLU A 74 12.90 -6.21 13.45
N LEU A 75 12.26 -7.19 12.80
CA LEU A 75 10.81 -7.22 12.61
C LEU A 75 10.15 -8.15 13.66
N THR A 76 9.39 -7.57 14.58
CA THR A 76 8.63 -8.30 15.60
C THR A 76 7.14 -8.36 15.26
N LYS A 77 6.52 -9.52 15.44
CA LYS A 77 5.08 -9.69 15.21
C LYS A 77 4.29 -8.98 16.30
N PHE A 78 3.22 -8.30 15.92
CA PHE A 78 2.26 -7.73 16.87
C PHE A 78 0.83 -7.84 16.33
N GLU A 79 -0.15 -7.68 17.23
CA GLU A 79 -1.57 -7.62 16.90
C GLU A 79 -2.09 -6.19 17.13
N LEU A 80 -3.05 -5.75 16.31
CA LEU A 80 -3.78 -4.53 16.58
C LEU A 80 -4.76 -4.84 17.71
N THR A 81 -4.51 -4.27 18.90
CA THR A 81 -5.45 -4.25 20.02
C THR A 81 -6.66 -3.38 19.73
#